data_AF-A0A3S9I0D1-F1
#
_entry.id   AF-A0A3S9I0D1-F1
#
_cell.length_a   1.000
_cell.length_b   1.000
_cell.length_c   1.000
_cell.angle_alpha   90.00
_cell.angle_beta   90.00
_cell.angle_gamma   90.00
#
_symmetry.space_group_name_H-M   'P 1'
#
loop_
_entity.id
_entity.type
_entity.pdbx_description
1 polymer ?
#
loop_
_entity_poly.entity_id
_entity_poly.type
_entity_poly.pdbx_seq_one_letter_code
_entity_poly.pdbx_strand_id
1 'polypeptide(L)'
;MSVRRLPSQRPPPSHSRRRIRPSSAISPRACIARNRPRKTAKRDPRRGARADPRSAPHTSFVPGFAPGHQSVPRTEIRRIGMTTDSKAVQPDVVVDELLNDLAQLPDVTGVLLGSQDGLRLAHAGPSMDGTMADRLAAVINGLYSIAHGVDDGEGRVEQVLIRKSSFLLFIMSAGSPPSVVARKAGRDPKKVESVLGVLTNTRADEGAVGFAMVDLIKRMGELLATEARVGEAPSGDGQ
;
A
#
# COMPACT_ATOMS: atom_id res chain seq x y z
N MET A 1 66.61 9.71 -59.74
CA MET A 1 65.87 8.44 -59.55
C MET A 1 66.16 7.94 -58.14
N SER A 2 65.22 8.12 -57.20
CA SER A 2 65.43 7.79 -55.79
C SER A 2 64.43 6.71 -55.38
N VAL A 3 64.94 5.52 -55.05
CA VAL A 3 64.14 4.32 -54.77
C VAL A 3 63.84 4.26 -53.27
N ARG A 4 62.57 4.46 -52.90
CA ARG A 4 62.06 4.28 -51.53
C ARG A 4 62.05 2.79 -51.17
N ARG A 5 62.75 2.40 -50.10
CA ARG A 5 62.58 1.09 -49.45
C ARG A 5 61.35 1.11 -48.53
N LEU A 6 60.46 0.12 -48.71
CA LEU A 6 59.35 -0.19 -47.80
C LEU A 6 59.87 -0.99 -46.58
N PRO A 7 59.38 -0.74 -45.35
CA PRO A 7 59.72 -1.56 -44.19
C PRO A 7 58.86 -2.84 -44.13
N SER A 8 59.49 -3.91 -43.65
CA SER A 8 58.97 -5.25 -43.49
C SER A 8 57.83 -5.33 -42.46
N GLN A 9 56.76 -6.04 -42.81
CA GLN A 9 55.68 -6.36 -41.88
C GLN A 9 56.11 -7.49 -40.94
N ARG A 10 55.96 -7.27 -39.63
CA ARG A 10 56.06 -8.32 -38.60
C ARG A 10 54.77 -9.15 -38.57
N PRO A 11 54.85 -10.48 -38.37
CA PRO A 11 53.66 -11.30 -38.18
C PRO A 11 53.08 -11.10 -36.76
N PRO A 12 51.76 -11.31 -36.57
CA PRO A 12 51.09 -11.14 -35.27
C PRO A 12 51.38 -12.31 -34.31
N PRO A 13 51.25 -12.09 -32.98
CA PRO A 13 51.53 -13.11 -31.98
C PRO A 13 50.41 -14.17 -31.88
N SER A 14 50.80 -15.40 -31.58
CA SER A 14 49.93 -16.57 -31.41
C SER A 14 49.17 -16.53 -30.08
N HIS A 15 47.85 -16.71 -30.13
CA HIS A 15 47.01 -16.83 -28.94
C HIS A 15 47.24 -18.16 -28.23
N SER A 16 47.77 -18.10 -27.01
CA SER A 16 47.91 -19.22 -26.09
C SER A 16 46.55 -19.62 -25.52
N ARG A 17 46.02 -20.77 -25.95
CA ARG A 17 44.82 -21.39 -25.38
C ARG A 17 45.10 -21.82 -23.93
N ARG A 18 44.62 -21.05 -22.94
CA ARG A 18 44.52 -21.52 -21.55
C ARG A 18 43.51 -22.67 -21.48
N ARG A 19 44.00 -23.88 -21.19
CA ARG A 19 43.17 -25.00 -20.75
C ARG A 19 42.58 -24.67 -19.38
N ILE A 20 41.26 -24.55 -19.32
CA ILE A 20 40.50 -24.52 -18.07
C ILE A 20 40.52 -25.93 -17.48
N ARG A 21 41.06 -26.09 -16.27
CA ARG A 21 40.89 -27.31 -15.46
C ARG A 21 39.59 -27.17 -14.67
N PRO A 22 38.77 -28.23 -14.53
CA PRO A 22 37.58 -28.17 -13.67
C PRO A 22 38.04 -28.23 -12.21
N SER A 23 37.70 -27.20 -11.43
CA SER A 23 37.81 -27.24 -9.97
C SER A 23 36.60 -27.97 -9.41
N SER A 24 36.88 -28.96 -8.58
CA SER A 24 35.98 -29.93 -7.99
C SER A 24 34.85 -29.33 -7.17
N ALA A 25 33.69 -30.00 -7.28
CA ALA A 25 32.48 -29.86 -6.48
C ALA A 25 32.72 -29.63 -4.98
N ILE A 26 32.10 -28.57 -4.46
CA ILE A 26 31.89 -28.35 -3.03
C ILE A 26 30.45 -28.78 -2.74
N SER A 27 30.28 -29.92 -2.07
CA SER A 27 29.00 -30.34 -1.51
C SER A 27 28.60 -29.43 -0.34
N PRO A 28 27.36 -28.89 -0.30
CA PRO A 28 26.86 -28.25 0.89
C PRO A 28 26.40 -29.32 1.89
N ARG A 29 27.13 -29.44 3.00
CA ARG A 29 26.67 -30.17 4.19
C ARG A 29 25.47 -29.43 4.79
N ALA A 30 24.37 -30.15 4.92
CA ALA A 30 23.14 -29.72 5.57
C ALA A 30 23.39 -29.35 7.05
N CYS A 31 23.15 -28.09 7.40
CA CYS A 31 23.05 -27.62 8.78
C CYS A 31 21.57 -27.63 9.20
N ILE A 32 21.03 -28.82 9.51
CA ILE A 32 19.71 -28.94 10.14
C ILE A 32 19.88 -28.65 11.63
N ALA A 33 19.70 -27.39 12.01
CA ALA A 33 19.57 -26.98 13.41
C ALA A 33 18.16 -27.34 13.90
N ARG A 34 18.06 -28.37 14.74
CA ARG A 34 16.82 -28.78 15.41
C ARG A 34 16.49 -27.79 16.54
N ASN A 35 15.61 -26.83 16.29
CA ASN A 35 15.02 -25.99 17.34
C ASN A 35 13.91 -26.76 18.08
N ARG A 36 14.15 -27.14 19.33
CA ARG A 36 13.10 -27.59 20.28
C ARG A 36 12.44 -26.37 20.93
N PRO A 37 11.10 -26.26 20.94
CA PRO A 37 10.44 -25.19 21.69
C PRO A 37 10.44 -25.47 23.21
N ARG A 38 10.87 -24.47 23.99
CA ARG A 38 10.69 -24.41 25.45
C ARG A 38 9.21 -24.28 25.78
N LYS A 39 8.66 -25.20 26.58
CA LYS A 39 7.33 -25.10 27.17
C LYS A 39 7.28 -23.91 28.15
N THR A 40 6.48 -22.90 27.85
CA THR A 40 6.15 -21.83 28.79
C THR A 40 4.95 -22.23 29.64
N ALA A 41 5.08 -21.96 30.94
CA ALA A 41 4.15 -22.35 31.98
C ALA A 41 2.83 -21.58 31.89
N LYS A 42 1.74 -22.33 32.08
CA LYS A 42 0.34 -21.90 32.22
C LYS A 42 0.19 -20.96 33.42
N ARG A 43 -0.15 -19.69 33.19
CA ARG A 43 -0.62 -18.76 34.24
C ARG A 43 -2.14 -18.82 34.33
N ASP A 44 -2.61 -19.18 35.51
CA ASP A 44 -4.01 -19.22 35.93
C ASP A 44 -4.39 -17.86 36.56
N PRO A 45 -5.49 -17.19 36.15
CA PRO A 45 -6.06 -16.09 36.92
C PRO A 45 -7.42 -16.50 37.48
N ARG A 46 -7.43 -17.00 38.73
CA ARG A 46 -8.60 -16.98 39.61
C ARG A 46 -8.39 -15.98 40.75
N ARG A 47 -9.07 -14.83 40.67
CA ARG A 47 -9.52 -13.93 41.77
C ARG A 47 -9.72 -12.52 41.18
N GLY A 48 -10.79 -11.78 41.43
CA GLY A 48 -11.96 -12.03 42.24
C GLY A 48 -13.07 -11.08 41.79
N ALA A 49 -14.31 -11.56 41.96
CA ALA A 49 -15.51 -10.79 41.76
C ALA A 49 -15.56 -9.61 42.76
N ARG A 50 -15.82 -8.41 42.25
CA ARG A 50 -16.31 -7.29 43.05
C ARG A 50 -17.57 -6.75 42.39
N ALA A 51 -18.57 -6.58 43.25
CA ALA A 51 -19.96 -6.35 42.93
C ALA A 51 -20.22 -4.98 42.29
N ASP A 52 -21.18 -4.99 41.37
CA ASP A 52 -21.76 -3.85 40.65
C ASP A 52 -22.94 -3.29 41.47
N PRO A 53 -22.91 -2.06 41.99
CA PRO A 53 -24.01 -1.49 42.75
C PRO A 53 -24.83 -0.56 41.83
N ARG A 54 -25.59 -1.13 40.89
CA ARG A 54 -26.60 -0.39 40.10
C ARG A 54 -27.88 -1.20 39.92
N SER A 55 -28.52 -1.53 41.03
CA SER A 55 -29.91 -2.02 41.06
C SER A 55 -30.71 -1.17 42.05
N ALA A 56 -31.27 -0.07 41.55
CA ALA A 56 -32.35 0.64 42.22
C ALA A 56 -33.49 0.85 41.19
N PRO A 57 -34.72 0.36 41.47
CA PRO A 57 -35.85 0.53 40.58
C PRO A 57 -36.36 1.97 40.64
N HIS A 58 -36.38 2.64 39.49
CA HIS A 58 -37.02 3.95 39.32
C HIS A 58 -38.53 3.73 39.23
N THR A 59 -39.24 4.25 40.23
CA THR A 59 -40.70 4.36 40.27
C THR A 59 -41.18 5.28 39.14
N SER A 60 -42.03 4.75 38.26
CA SER A 60 -42.76 5.51 37.26
C SER A 60 -43.84 6.37 37.93
N PHE A 61 -43.57 7.67 38.05
CA PHE A 61 -44.57 8.67 38.41
C PHE A 61 -45.22 9.20 37.12
N VAL A 62 -46.51 8.97 36.96
CA VAL A 62 -47.32 9.47 35.85
C VAL A 62 -48.25 10.55 36.40
N PRO A 63 -48.03 11.84 36.12
CA PRO A 63 -49.03 12.84 36.41
C PRO A 63 -50.11 12.82 35.32
N GLY A 64 -51.36 12.67 35.75
CA GLY A 64 -52.54 12.75 34.88
C GLY A 64 -52.71 14.15 34.31
N PHE A 65 -52.89 14.22 32.99
CA PHE A 65 -53.17 15.45 32.26
C PHE A 65 -54.54 15.33 31.58
N ALA A 66 -55.48 16.21 31.94
CA ALA A 66 -56.80 16.30 31.35
C ALA A 66 -56.75 16.92 29.94
N PRO A 67 -57.64 16.54 29.00
CA PRO A 67 -57.56 17.03 27.62
C PRO A 67 -58.25 18.39 27.48
N GLY A 68 -57.46 19.46 27.39
CA GLY A 68 -57.90 20.75 26.86
C GLY A 68 -57.71 20.77 25.34
N HIS A 69 -58.80 20.69 24.58
CA HIS A 69 -58.77 20.89 23.13
C HIS A 69 -58.45 22.36 22.82
N GLN A 70 -57.23 22.64 22.34
CA GLN A 70 -56.91 23.83 21.57
C GLN A 70 -56.37 23.42 20.20
N SER A 71 -57.17 23.71 19.18
CA SER A 71 -56.85 23.52 17.77
C SER A 71 -55.76 24.49 17.35
N VAL A 72 -54.53 23.97 17.19
CA VAL A 72 -53.39 24.70 16.62
C VAL A 72 -53.53 24.73 15.09
N PRO A 73 -53.41 25.89 14.43
CA PRO A 73 -53.48 25.96 12.98
C PRO A 73 -52.30 25.19 12.37
N ARG A 74 -52.65 24.30 11.43
CA ARG A 74 -51.77 23.39 10.70
C ARG A 74 -50.74 24.20 9.90
N THR A 75 -49.60 24.48 10.51
CA THR A 75 -48.45 25.01 9.77
C THR A 75 -47.98 23.93 8.82
N GLU A 76 -48.20 24.18 7.53
CA GLU A 76 -47.70 23.39 6.43
C GLU A 76 -46.18 23.26 6.59
N ILE A 77 -45.72 22.07 6.99
CA ILE A 77 -44.30 21.73 6.97
C ILE A 77 -43.92 21.70 5.50
N ARG A 78 -43.49 22.86 4.99
CA ARG A 78 -42.83 22.98 3.71
C ARG A 78 -41.62 22.06 3.79
N ARG A 79 -41.75 20.88 3.19
CA ARG A 79 -40.70 19.89 3.05
C ARG A 79 -39.58 20.62 2.31
N ILE A 80 -38.61 21.14 3.06
CA ILE A 80 -37.35 21.58 2.50
C ILE A 80 -36.77 20.32 1.91
N GLY A 81 -36.83 20.20 0.59
CA GLY A 81 -36.05 19.22 -0.12
C GLY A 81 -34.60 19.52 0.21
N MET A 82 -34.05 18.83 1.22
CA MET A 82 -32.62 18.61 1.29
C MET A 82 -32.29 17.78 0.06
N THR A 83 -32.03 18.46 -1.05
CA THR A 83 -31.17 17.92 -2.09
C THR A 83 -29.80 17.85 -1.43
N THR A 84 -29.54 16.76 -0.73
CA THR A 84 -28.18 16.32 -0.49
C THR A 84 -27.62 16.05 -1.89
N ASP A 85 -27.06 17.09 -2.51
CA ASP A 85 -26.09 16.96 -3.58
C ASP A 85 -24.85 16.35 -2.93
N SER A 86 -24.97 15.07 -2.57
CA SER A 86 -23.83 14.21 -2.34
C SER A 86 -23.23 13.97 -3.71
N LYS A 87 -22.52 15.00 -4.22
CA LYS A 87 -21.52 14.82 -5.23
C LYS A 87 -20.51 13.87 -4.62
N ALA A 88 -20.72 12.57 -4.85
CA ALA A 88 -19.83 11.52 -4.39
C ALA A 88 -18.44 11.91 -4.88
N VAL A 89 -17.56 12.30 -3.94
CA VAL A 89 -16.18 12.60 -4.29
C VAL A 89 -15.65 11.33 -4.92
N GLN A 90 -15.22 11.43 -6.17
CA GLN A 90 -14.81 10.26 -6.93
C GLN A 90 -13.58 9.66 -6.21
N PRO A 91 -13.57 8.36 -5.91
CA PRO A 91 -12.55 7.76 -5.07
C PRO A 91 -11.14 7.82 -5.70
N ASP A 92 -11.01 8.00 -7.01
CA ASP A 92 -9.72 8.28 -7.65
C ASP A 92 -9.21 9.68 -7.30
N VAL A 93 -10.08 10.69 -7.28
CA VAL A 93 -9.73 12.05 -6.82
C VAL A 93 -9.27 12.05 -5.37
N VAL A 94 -9.94 11.29 -4.49
CA VAL A 94 -9.54 11.16 -3.08
C VAL A 94 -8.16 10.52 -2.95
N VAL A 95 -7.87 9.48 -3.72
CA VAL A 95 -6.55 8.83 -3.69
C VAL A 95 -5.47 9.76 -4.21
N ASP A 96 -5.74 10.50 -5.28
CA ASP A 96 -4.81 11.49 -5.82
C ASP A 96 -4.51 12.60 -4.78
N GLU A 97 -5.53 13.08 -4.05
CA GLU A 97 -5.37 14.03 -2.94
C GLU A 97 -4.51 13.46 -1.81
N LEU A 98 -4.79 12.23 -1.34
CA LEU A 98 -3.99 11.57 -0.30
C LEU A 98 -2.52 11.39 -0.70
N LEU A 99 -2.25 10.98 -1.95
CA LEU A 99 -0.88 10.84 -2.44
C LEU A 99 -0.19 12.20 -2.57
N ASN A 100 -0.93 13.25 -2.93
CA ASN A 100 -0.41 14.60 -3.02
C ASN A 100 -0.04 15.16 -1.63
N ASP A 101 -0.83 14.88 -0.59
CA ASP A 101 -0.49 15.24 0.79
C ASP A 101 0.85 14.61 1.23
N LEU A 102 1.07 13.33 0.90
CA LEU A 102 2.34 12.66 1.17
C LEU A 102 3.49 13.23 0.33
N ALA A 103 3.22 13.63 -0.91
CA ALA A 103 4.21 14.24 -1.80
C ALA A 103 4.64 15.65 -1.38
N GLN A 104 3.86 16.33 -0.52
CA GLN A 104 4.19 17.64 0.04
C GLN A 104 5.14 17.59 1.25
N LEU A 105 5.44 16.40 1.78
CA LEU A 105 6.40 16.29 2.87
C LEU A 105 7.80 16.75 2.43
N PRO A 106 8.58 17.34 3.37
CA PRO A 106 9.95 17.76 3.09
C PRO A 106 10.79 16.64 2.47
N ASP A 107 11.56 16.99 1.44
CA ASP A 107 12.47 16.10 0.72
C ASP A 107 11.84 14.91 0.00
N VAL A 108 10.51 14.75 0.02
CA VAL A 108 9.80 13.80 -0.85
C VAL A 108 9.81 14.32 -2.28
N THR A 109 10.27 13.48 -3.21
CA THR A 109 10.38 13.83 -4.63
C THR A 109 9.36 13.08 -5.48
N GLY A 110 8.81 11.99 -4.97
CA GLY A 110 7.76 11.25 -5.66
C GLY A 110 7.11 10.19 -4.81
N VAL A 111 5.83 9.96 -5.06
CA VAL A 111 5.00 8.96 -4.41
C VAL A 111 4.32 8.12 -5.50
N LEU A 112 4.28 6.82 -5.30
CA LEU A 112 3.69 5.85 -6.21
C LEU A 112 2.79 4.90 -5.42
N LEU A 113 1.52 4.82 -5.80
CA LEU A 113 0.69 3.68 -5.50
C LEU A 113 0.76 2.70 -6.68
N GLY A 114 1.30 1.52 -6.43
CA GLY A 114 1.44 0.46 -7.42
C GLY A 114 0.72 -0.82 -7.00
N SER A 115 0.51 -1.71 -7.95
CA SER A 115 0.14 -3.09 -7.69
C SER A 115 1.41 -3.94 -7.54
N GLN A 116 1.36 -5.00 -6.73
CA GLN A 116 2.51 -5.90 -6.51
C GLN A 116 3.00 -6.58 -7.81
N ASP A 117 2.16 -6.64 -8.83
CA ASP A 117 2.51 -7.12 -10.17
C ASP A 117 3.29 -6.11 -11.03
N GLY A 118 3.58 -4.93 -10.50
CA GLY A 118 4.40 -3.91 -11.16
C GLY A 118 3.63 -2.93 -12.04
N LEU A 119 2.30 -2.84 -11.89
CA LEU A 119 1.51 -1.79 -12.54
C LEU A 119 1.38 -0.54 -11.67
N ARG A 120 1.46 0.63 -12.31
CA ARG A 120 1.13 1.91 -11.70
C ARG A 120 -0.38 2.06 -11.53
N LEU A 121 -0.82 2.41 -10.32
CA LEU A 121 -2.22 2.70 -10.01
C LEU A 121 -2.47 4.21 -9.92
N ALA A 122 -1.64 4.92 -9.16
CA ALA A 122 -1.66 6.38 -9.02
C ALA A 122 -0.27 6.90 -8.62
N HIS A 123 0.01 8.17 -8.86
CA HIS A 123 1.32 8.76 -8.56
C HIS A 123 1.21 10.26 -8.28
N ALA A 124 2.14 10.79 -7.49
CA ALA A 124 2.20 12.21 -7.16
C ALA A 124 3.65 12.66 -6.94
N GLY A 125 3.89 13.96 -7.00
CA GLY A 125 5.17 14.59 -6.66
C GLY A 125 6.00 15.08 -7.85
N PRO A 126 6.96 15.98 -7.60
CA PRO A 126 7.61 16.80 -8.62
C PRO A 126 8.51 16.00 -9.58
N SER A 127 9.07 14.88 -9.14
CA SER A 127 9.94 14.01 -9.96
C SER A 127 9.25 12.72 -10.41
N MET A 128 7.92 12.64 -10.24
CA MET A 128 7.14 11.44 -10.51
C MET A 128 6.18 11.66 -11.68
N ASP A 129 6.72 11.73 -12.89
CA ASP A 129 5.90 11.65 -14.10
C ASP A 129 5.41 10.22 -14.36
N GLY A 130 4.52 10.06 -15.34
CA GLY A 130 3.97 8.75 -15.66
C GLY A 130 5.04 7.72 -16.05
N THR A 131 6.00 8.11 -16.90
CA THR A 131 7.05 7.17 -17.37
C THR A 131 7.94 6.71 -16.22
N MET A 132 8.31 7.63 -15.32
CA MET A 132 9.07 7.32 -14.12
C MET A 132 8.29 6.44 -13.18
N ALA A 133 7.00 6.71 -12.99
CA ALA A 133 6.12 5.91 -12.14
C ALA A 133 5.94 4.48 -12.67
N ASP A 134 5.81 4.28 -13.99
CA ASP A 134 5.73 2.94 -14.59
C ASP A 134 7.04 2.16 -14.41
N ARG A 135 8.19 2.82 -14.60
CA ARG A 135 9.50 2.20 -14.35
C ARG A 135 9.68 1.85 -12.88
N LEU A 136 9.30 2.75 -11.97
CA LEU A 136 9.41 2.52 -10.54
C LEU A 136 8.50 1.38 -10.09
N ALA A 137 7.28 1.25 -10.62
CA ALA A 137 6.39 0.13 -10.33
C ALA A 137 7.02 -1.22 -10.69
N ALA A 138 7.64 -1.31 -11.87
CA ALA A 138 8.36 -2.52 -12.28
C ALA A 138 9.55 -2.84 -11.36
N VAL A 139 10.32 -1.82 -10.95
CA VAL A 139 11.43 -2.00 -9.99
C VAL A 139 10.92 -2.48 -8.63
N ILE A 140 9.85 -1.88 -8.12
CA ILE A 140 9.24 -2.26 -6.84
C ILE A 140 8.77 -3.72 -6.87
N ASN A 141 8.11 -4.17 -7.93
CA ASN A 141 7.72 -5.58 -8.08
C ASN A 141 8.95 -6.52 -7.98
N GLY A 142 10.02 -6.21 -8.72
CA GLY A 142 11.26 -6.99 -8.63
C GLY A 142 11.84 -7.06 -7.22
N LEU A 143 11.89 -5.93 -6.51
CA LEU A 143 12.36 -5.85 -5.13
C LEU A 143 11.46 -6.63 -4.15
N TYR A 144 10.15 -6.50 -4.32
CA TYR A 144 9.16 -7.20 -3.50
C TYR A 144 9.26 -8.72 -3.70
N SER A 145 9.42 -9.19 -4.94
CA SER A 145 9.62 -10.61 -5.25
C SER A 145 10.90 -11.17 -4.63
N ILE A 146 12.01 -10.42 -4.67
CA ILE A 146 13.27 -10.80 -4.01
C ILE A 146 13.07 -10.88 -2.50
N ALA A 147 12.46 -9.85 -1.90
CA ALA A 147 12.22 -9.79 -0.46
C ALA A 147 11.29 -10.91 0.02
N HIS A 148 10.27 -11.24 -0.77
CA HIS A 148 9.36 -12.35 -0.46
C HIS A 148 10.06 -13.71 -0.50
N GLY A 149 11.09 -13.88 -1.33
CA GLY A 149 11.88 -15.12 -1.38
C GLY A 149 12.90 -15.29 -0.25
N VAL A 150 12.96 -14.38 0.73
CA VAL A 150 13.92 -14.45 1.86
C VAL A 150 13.46 -15.41 2.96
N ASP A 151 12.16 -15.63 3.13
CA ASP A 151 11.60 -16.54 4.12
C ASP A 151 11.07 -17.84 3.51
N ASP A 152 10.69 -18.79 4.37
CA ASP A 152 10.13 -20.09 3.98
C ASP A 152 8.67 -19.99 3.45
N GLY A 153 8.19 -18.77 3.13
CA GLY A 153 6.84 -18.46 2.69
C GLY A 153 5.86 -18.10 3.81
N GLU A 154 6.32 -18.02 5.06
CA GLU A 154 5.50 -17.61 6.21
C GLU A 154 5.64 -16.11 6.48
N GLY A 155 4.82 -15.30 5.82
CA GLY A 155 4.75 -13.86 6.08
C GLY A 155 4.49 -13.03 4.83
N ARG A 156 4.41 -11.72 5.02
CA ARG A 156 4.41 -10.74 3.93
C ARG A 156 5.54 -9.75 4.14
N VAL A 157 6.05 -9.20 3.05
CA VAL A 157 7.02 -8.11 3.11
C VAL A 157 6.28 -6.84 3.55
N GLU A 158 6.44 -6.47 4.82
CA GLU A 158 5.81 -5.25 5.35
C GLU A 158 6.46 -4.00 4.75
N GLN A 159 7.80 -3.99 4.65
CA GLN A 159 8.55 -2.83 4.19
C GLN A 159 9.88 -3.21 3.55
N VAL A 160 10.29 -2.44 2.54
CA VAL A 160 11.65 -2.40 1.99
C VAL A 160 12.16 -0.95 2.07
N LEU A 161 13.39 -0.76 2.56
CA LEU A 161 14.08 0.53 2.57
C LEU A 161 15.39 0.42 1.81
N ILE A 162 15.56 1.24 0.79
CA ILE A 162 16.82 1.38 0.06
C ILE A 162 17.41 2.74 0.35
N ARG A 163 18.61 2.72 0.95
CA ARG A 163 19.45 3.91 1.11
C ARG A 163 20.52 3.92 0.03
N LYS A 164 20.48 4.92 -0.83
CA LYS A 164 21.57 5.26 -1.74
C LYS A 164 22.16 6.59 -1.34
N SER A 165 23.42 6.86 -1.71
CA SER A 165 24.06 8.16 -1.49
C SER A 165 23.31 9.35 -2.12
N SER A 166 22.42 9.08 -3.09
CA SER A 166 21.65 10.10 -3.82
C SER A 166 20.15 10.14 -3.49
N PHE A 167 19.58 9.09 -2.89
CA PHE A 167 18.14 9.04 -2.59
C PHE A 167 17.82 7.99 -1.51
N LEU A 168 16.65 8.10 -0.90
CA LEU A 168 16.01 7.00 -0.16
C LEU A 168 14.75 6.55 -0.91
N LEU A 169 14.52 5.25 -0.97
CA LEU A 169 13.29 4.65 -1.49
C LEU A 169 12.67 3.79 -0.39
N PHE A 170 11.45 4.13 -0.02
CA PHE A 170 10.63 3.38 0.92
C PHE A 170 9.54 2.66 0.13
N ILE A 171 9.30 1.40 0.46
CA ILE A 171 8.22 0.60 -0.12
C ILE A 171 7.50 -0.05 1.04
N MET A 172 6.18 0.09 1.14
CA MET A 172 5.35 -0.59 2.13
C MET A 172 4.21 -1.34 1.45
N SER A 173 3.83 -2.49 2.00
CA SER A 173 2.60 -3.16 1.58
C SER A 173 1.40 -2.29 1.95
N ALA A 174 0.49 -2.07 1.00
CA ALA A 174 -0.68 -1.22 1.15
C ALA A 174 -2.00 -2.00 1.12
N GLY A 175 -1.95 -3.35 1.10
CA GLY A 175 -3.13 -4.20 1.08
C GLY A 175 -3.92 -4.07 -0.23
N SER A 176 -5.23 -4.33 -0.21
CA SER A 176 -6.06 -4.22 -1.41
C SER A 176 -6.14 -2.75 -1.89
N PRO A 177 -5.99 -2.47 -3.19
CA PRO A 177 -6.15 -1.13 -3.71
C PRO A 177 -7.61 -0.68 -3.75
N PRO A 178 -7.89 0.64 -3.71
CA PRO A 178 -9.19 1.21 -4.01
C PRO A 178 -9.79 0.66 -5.33
N SER A 179 -10.99 0.08 -5.26
CA SER A 179 -11.60 -0.65 -6.39
C SER A 179 -11.66 0.13 -7.69
N VAL A 180 -11.94 1.44 -7.62
CA VAL A 180 -12.01 2.31 -8.80
C VAL A 180 -10.63 2.53 -9.42
N VAL A 181 -9.60 2.73 -8.59
CA VAL A 181 -8.22 2.95 -9.06
C VAL A 181 -7.68 1.66 -9.71
N ALA A 182 -7.92 0.50 -9.09
CA ALA A 182 -7.52 -0.79 -9.65
C ALA A 182 -8.21 -1.06 -11.01
N ARG A 183 -9.52 -0.82 -11.10
CA ARG A 183 -10.29 -1.02 -12.33
C ARG A 183 -9.85 -0.08 -13.45
N LYS A 184 -9.53 1.18 -13.14
CA LYS A 184 -8.99 2.15 -14.11
C LYS A 184 -7.66 1.68 -14.70
N ALA A 185 -6.85 0.96 -13.91
CA ALA A 185 -5.63 0.30 -14.34
C ALA A 185 -5.85 -1.10 -14.97
N GLY A 186 -7.10 -1.53 -15.19
CA GLY A 186 -7.42 -2.82 -15.79
C GLY A 186 -7.21 -4.04 -14.87
N ARG A 187 -7.25 -3.84 -13.54
CA ARG A 187 -7.06 -4.88 -12.53
C ARG A 187 -8.32 -5.18 -11.73
N ASP A 188 -8.42 -6.44 -11.30
CA ASP A 188 -9.44 -6.89 -10.36
C ASP A 188 -8.96 -6.59 -8.93
N PRO A 189 -9.58 -5.63 -8.22
CA PRO A 189 -9.14 -5.23 -6.87
C PRO A 189 -9.18 -6.36 -5.85
N LYS A 190 -9.92 -7.45 -6.10
CA LYS A 190 -9.96 -8.62 -5.22
C LYS A 190 -8.81 -9.60 -5.45
N LYS A 191 -8.05 -9.44 -6.53
CA LYS A 191 -6.99 -10.39 -6.95
C LYS A 191 -5.58 -9.81 -6.91
N VAL A 192 -5.45 -8.52 -6.65
CA VAL A 192 -4.14 -7.85 -6.58
C VAL A 192 -4.00 -7.11 -5.26
N GLU A 193 -2.83 -7.24 -4.66
CA GLU A 193 -2.40 -6.38 -3.57
C GLU A 193 -1.64 -5.18 -4.13
N SER A 194 -1.59 -4.11 -3.34
CA SER A 194 -0.95 -2.86 -3.67
C SER A 194 0.22 -2.57 -2.74
N VAL A 195 1.10 -1.70 -3.22
CA VAL A 195 2.32 -1.25 -2.55
C VAL A 195 2.41 0.26 -2.68
N LEU A 196 2.83 0.91 -1.60
CA LEU A 196 3.11 2.34 -1.55
C LEU A 196 4.62 2.55 -1.62
N GLY A 197 5.08 3.22 -2.68
CA GLY A 197 6.46 3.62 -2.87
C GLY A 197 6.65 5.11 -2.64
N VAL A 198 7.68 5.50 -1.88
CA VAL A 198 8.06 6.91 -1.67
C VAL A 198 9.54 7.09 -2.00
N LEU A 199 9.81 7.98 -2.96
CA LEU A 199 11.15 8.42 -3.32
C LEU A 199 11.44 9.76 -2.66
N THR A 200 12.62 9.88 -2.08
CA THR A 200 13.05 11.07 -1.35
C THR A 200 14.51 11.41 -1.63
N ASN A 201 14.90 12.65 -1.34
CA ASN A 201 16.30 13.03 -1.20
C ASN A 201 16.89 12.43 0.09
N THR A 202 18.22 12.41 0.20
CA THR A 202 18.92 11.84 1.36
C THR A 202 18.79 12.63 2.66
N ARG A 203 18.14 13.79 2.64
CA ARG A 203 17.90 14.65 3.81
C ARG A 203 16.55 14.39 4.49
N ALA A 204 15.68 13.59 3.87
CA ALA A 204 14.36 13.30 4.41
C ALA A 204 14.45 12.63 5.80
N ASP A 205 13.55 13.02 6.69
CA ASP A 205 13.36 12.32 7.96
C ASP A 205 12.63 11.00 7.71
N GLU A 206 13.35 9.89 7.86
CA GLU A 206 12.85 8.54 7.64
C GLU A 206 11.68 8.17 8.55
N GLY A 207 11.68 8.68 9.79
CA GLY A 207 10.61 8.44 10.74
C GLY A 207 9.33 9.18 10.35
N ALA A 208 9.46 10.43 9.93
CA ALA A 208 8.33 11.24 9.44
C ALA A 208 7.72 10.63 8.17
N VAL A 209 8.57 10.23 7.20
CA VAL A 209 8.13 9.59 5.96
C VAL A 209 7.43 8.25 6.27
N GLY A 210 8.04 7.41 7.10
CA GLY A 210 7.46 6.12 7.47
C GLY A 210 6.12 6.27 8.21
N PHE A 211 6.01 7.23 9.13
CA PHE A 211 4.76 7.52 9.82
C PHE A 211 3.65 7.94 8.84
N ALA A 212 3.95 8.88 7.93
CA ALA A 212 2.99 9.37 6.96
C ALA A 212 2.55 8.28 5.96
N MET A 213 3.46 7.39 5.56
CA MET A 213 3.11 6.22 4.74
C MET A 213 2.12 5.31 5.44
N VAL A 214 2.37 4.96 6.71
CA VAL A 214 1.46 4.12 7.51
C VAL A 214 0.10 4.80 7.71
N ASP A 215 0.09 6.11 7.96
CA ASP A 215 -1.15 6.88 8.10
C ASP A 215 -1.96 6.88 6.79
N LEU A 216 -1.31 7.11 5.65
CA LEU A 216 -1.96 7.06 4.34
C LEU A 216 -2.55 5.68 4.05
N ILE A 217 -1.81 4.60 4.31
CA ILE A 217 -2.29 3.22 4.10
C ILE A 217 -3.54 2.95 4.94
N LYS A 218 -3.58 3.41 6.20
CA LYS A 218 -4.77 3.27 7.06
C LYS A 218 -5.97 4.02 6.47
N ARG A 219 -5.79 5.27 6.07
CA ARG A 219 -6.85 6.09 5.44
C ARG A 219 -7.38 5.45 4.15
N MET A 220 -6.49 4.92 3.30
CA MET A 220 -6.90 4.17 2.10
C MET A 220 -7.73 2.93 2.45
N GLY A 221 -7.38 2.21 3.51
CA GLY A 221 -8.15 1.07 4.03
C GLY A 221 -9.55 1.46 4.51
N GLU A 222 -9.70 2.64 5.13
CA GLU A 222 -11.00 3.17 5.57
C GLU A 222 -11.92 3.54 4.38
N LEU A 223 -11.34 4.08 3.30
CA LEU A 223 -12.07 4.35 2.05
C LEU A 223 -12.65 3.06 1.44
N LEU A 224 -11.92 1.95 1.57
CA LEU A 224 -12.34 0.63 1.10
C LEU A 224 -13.41 -0.01 1.98
N ALA A 225 -13.32 0.14 3.30
CA ALA A 225 -14.31 -0.40 4.24
C ALA A 225 -15.70 0.23 4.08
N THR A 226 -15.78 1.41 3.48
CA THR A 226 -17.03 2.16 3.30
C THR A 226 -17.82 1.76 2.05
N GLU A 227 -17.31 0.82 1.23
CA GLU A 227 -17.81 0.42 -0.11
C GLU A 227 -18.79 1.40 -0.78
N ALA A 228 -18.25 2.17 -1.73
CA ALA A 228 -19.03 2.90 -2.71
C ALA A 228 -20.07 1.96 -3.32
N ARG A 229 -21.36 2.20 -3.03
CA ARG A 229 -22.48 1.47 -3.64
C ARG A 229 -22.28 1.45 -5.15
N VAL A 230 -21.88 0.30 -5.69
CA VAL A 230 -21.92 0.08 -7.13
C VAL A 230 -23.40 0.03 -7.46
N GLY A 231 -23.90 1.09 -8.07
CA GLY A 231 -25.26 1.13 -8.60
C GLY A 231 -25.44 -0.05 -9.54
N GLU A 232 -26.17 -1.05 -9.08
CA GLU A 232 -26.67 -2.13 -9.90
C GLU A 232 -27.52 -1.48 -11.00
N ALA A 233 -27.01 -1.50 -12.24
CA ALA A 233 -27.77 -1.04 -13.38
C ALA A 233 -29.04 -1.90 -13.43
N PRO A 234 -30.24 -1.31 -13.50
CA PRO A 234 -31.46 -2.09 -13.64
C PRO A 234 -31.38 -2.84 -14.97
N SER A 235 -31.27 -4.17 -14.88
CA SER A 235 -31.48 -5.07 -16.00
C SER A 235 -32.88 -4.80 -16.57
N GLY A 236 -32.92 -4.08 -17.69
CA GLY A 236 -34.14 -3.84 -18.42
C GLY A 236 -34.57 -5.09 -19.16
N ASP A 237 -35.32 -5.96 -18.47
CA ASP A 237 -36.18 -6.93 -19.14
C ASP A 237 -37.41 -6.18 -19.66
N GLY A 238 -37.29 -5.65 -20.87
CA GLY A 238 -38.39 -5.11 -21.67
C GLY A 238 -38.80 -6.12 -22.74
N GLN A 239 -40.05 -6.58 -22.62
CA GLN A 239 -40.78 -7.50 -23.49
C GLN A 239 -40.73 -7.20 -24.99
#